data_AF-B6QM74-F1
#
_entry.id   AF-B6QM74-F1
#
_cell.length_a   1.000
_cell.length_b   1.000
_cell.length_c   1.000
_cell.angle_alpha   90.00
_cell.angle_beta   90.00
_cell.angle_gamma   90.00
#
_symmetry.space_group_name_H-M   'P 1'
#
loop_
_entity.id
_entity.type
_entity.pdbx_description
1 polymer ?
#
loop_
_entity_poly.entity_id
_entity_poly.type
_entity_poly.pdbx_seq_one_letter_code
_entity_poly.pdbx_strand_id
1 'polypeptide(L)'
;MGTPLSLEQLQKVLTETPTNEALYDLLNPYEDEACQQFTPAGITGDATLLTVFYSSFLFSHLLIDEIQEARALTQRIPSTLIQNDPVIQHSIAVLRSIYQNKYSKTYALLRGQPWPKPVDIVVQRFDAYYTENSFRNISRIYESIRPEAAAEYLGLQKNAELIDTLVKRGWEWDSDKELFRPHVPDEHVKSGKSRQPLGQISRIVGLVSVQGS
;
A
#
# COMPACT_ATOMS: atom_id res chain seq x y z
N MET A 1 -13.55 24.84 6.11
CA MET A 1 -12.17 25.36 6.11
C MET A 1 -11.33 24.30 6.78
N GLY A 2 -10.78 23.36 6.01
CA GLY A 2 -9.90 22.32 6.55
C GLY A 2 -8.62 22.96 7.09
N THR A 3 -8.01 22.34 8.10
CA THR A 3 -6.66 22.69 8.54
C THR A 3 -5.70 22.57 7.35
N PRO A 4 -4.81 23.55 7.11
CA PRO A 4 -3.88 23.53 5.98
C PRO A 4 -2.90 22.36 6.08
N LEU A 5 -2.42 21.88 4.93
CA LEU A 5 -1.42 20.83 4.84
C LEU A 5 -0.12 21.26 5.54
N SER A 6 0.24 20.58 6.63
CA SER A 6 1.48 20.83 7.37
C SER A 6 2.17 19.52 7.75
N LEU A 7 3.48 19.57 7.98
CA LEU A 7 4.28 18.39 8.34
C LEU A 7 3.84 17.80 9.68
N GLU A 8 3.52 18.65 10.67
CA GLU A 8 3.02 18.23 11.97
C GLU A 8 1.67 17.52 11.85
N GLN A 9 0.77 18.03 11.01
CA GLN A 9 -0.52 17.43 10.77
C GLN A 9 -0.38 16.09 10.05
N LEU A 10 0.51 15.97 9.06
CA LEU A 10 0.80 14.69 8.42
C LEU A 10 1.34 13.71 9.44
N GLN A 11 2.35 14.07 10.22
CA GLN A 11 2.90 13.19 11.25
C GLN A 11 1.81 12.69 12.21
N LYS A 12 0.94 13.59 12.67
CA LYS A 12 -0.20 13.25 13.53
C LYS A 12 -1.12 12.23 12.87
N VAL A 13 -1.56 12.48 11.63
CA VAL A 13 -2.43 11.58 10.86
C VAL A 13 -1.77 10.20 10.70
N LEU A 14 -0.48 10.15 10.37
CA LEU A 14 0.23 8.88 10.18
C LEU A 14 0.34 8.06 11.48
N THR A 15 0.45 8.71 12.64
CA THR A 15 0.52 8.04 13.94
C THR A 15 -0.81 7.66 14.56
N GLU A 16 -1.84 8.51 14.41
CA GLU A 16 -3.11 8.36 15.12
C GLU A 16 -4.13 7.51 14.36
N THR A 17 -3.93 7.28 13.06
CA THR A 17 -4.94 6.61 12.23
C THR A 17 -4.85 5.09 12.35
N PRO A 18 -5.90 4.41 12.86
CA PRO A 18 -5.82 2.98 13.16
C PRO A 18 -6.02 2.10 11.93
N THR A 19 -6.84 2.48 10.95
CA THR A 19 -7.17 1.64 9.77
C THR A 19 -6.56 2.16 8.47
N ASN A 20 -6.33 1.26 7.51
CA ASN A 20 -5.68 1.60 6.25
C ASN A 20 -6.59 2.50 5.40
N GLU A 21 -7.89 2.24 5.42
CA GLU A 21 -8.91 3.00 4.70
C GLU A 21 -9.06 4.41 5.27
N ALA A 22 -9.10 4.55 6.60
CA ALA A 22 -9.17 5.86 7.23
C ALA A 22 -7.94 6.71 6.93
N LEU A 23 -6.76 6.08 6.78
CA LEU A 23 -5.54 6.79 6.41
C LEU A 23 -5.66 7.39 5.01
N TYR A 24 -6.20 6.62 4.06
CA TYR A 24 -6.47 7.11 2.72
C TYR A 24 -7.52 8.22 2.71
N ASP A 25 -8.67 8.02 3.37
CA ASP A 25 -9.76 9.00 3.42
C ASP A 25 -9.33 10.35 4.01
N LEU A 26 -8.40 10.33 4.97
CA LEU A 26 -7.83 11.54 5.58
C LEU A 26 -6.81 12.23 4.66
N LEU A 27 -6.02 11.49 3.88
CA LEU A 27 -5.00 12.06 3.01
C LEU A 27 -5.56 12.55 1.66
N ASN A 28 -6.60 11.90 1.14
CA ASN A 28 -7.24 12.20 -0.13
C ASN A 28 -7.63 13.69 -0.32
N PRO A 29 -8.29 14.38 0.64
CA PRO A 29 -8.65 15.79 0.45
C PRO A 29 -7.45 16.74 0.37
N TYR A 30 -6.27 16.32 0.82
CA TYR A 30 -5.04 17.12 0.74
C TYR A 30 -4.33 16.99 -0.61
N GLU A 31 -4.75 16.08 -1.50
CA GLU A 31 -4.16 15.96 -2.85
C GLU A 31 -4.33 17.25 -3.66
N ASP A 32 -5.52 17.87 -3.60
CA ASP A 32 -5.81 19.13 -4.30
C ASP A 32 -4.92 20.27 -3.80
N GLU A 33 -4.70 20.35 -2.49
CA GLU A 33 -3.82 21.37 -1.87
C GLU A 33 -2.35 21.14 -2.25
N ALA A 34 -1.89 19.89 -2.25
CA ALA A 34 -0.55 19.53 -2.69
C ALA A 34 -0.33 19.86 -4.19
N CYS A 35 -1.34 19.64 -5.03
CA CYS A 35 -1.30 19.97 -6.46
C CYS A 35 -1.08 21.47 -6.73
N GLN A 36 -1.55 22.34 -5.82
CA GLN A 36 -1.39 23.79 -5.96
C GLN A 36 0.03 24.27 -5.57
N GLN A 37 0.85 23.43 -4.94
CA GLN A 37 2.20 23.77 -4.49
C GLN A 37 3.28 23.51 -5.54
N PHE A 38 2.89 23.24 -6.79
CA PHE A 38 3.81 23.18 -7.92
C PHE A 38 3.15 23.68 -9.20
N THR A 39 4.01 24.12 -10.13
CA THR A 39 3.62 24.59 -11.45
C THR A 39 4.51 23.92 -12.50
N PRO A 40 4.18 24.02 -13.80
CA PRO A 40 5.09 23.56 -14.85
C PRO A 40 6.49 24.21 -14.80
N ALA A 41 6.63 25.36 -14.13
CA ALA A 41 7.89 26.07 -13.96
C ALA A 41 8.73 25.57 -12.77
N GLY A 42 8.16 24.74 -11.89
CA GLY A 42 8.86 24.19 -10.72
C GLY A 42 7.99 24.09 -9.47
N ILE A 43 8.62 23.68 -8.36
CA ILE A 43 7.99 23.58 -7.04
C ILE A 43 7.87 25.01 -6.48
N THR A 44 6.66 25.40 -6.07
CA THR A 44 6.38 26.71 -5.47
C THR A 44 6.23 26.65 -3.95
N GLY A 45 5.88 25.47 -3.41
CA GLY A 45 5.77 25.20 -1.98
C GLY A 45 7.01 24.55 -1.37
N ASP A 46 6.81 23.91 -0.22
CA ASP A 46 7.85 23.17 0.49
C ASP A 46 8.06 21.79 -0.15
N ALA A 47 9.23 21.60 -0.78
CA ALA A 47 9.60 20.35 -1.42
C ALA A 47 9.64 19.16 -0.44
N THR A 48 10.06 19.38 0.81
CA THR A 48 10.12 18.32 1.83
C THR A 48 8.72 17.90 2.25
N LEU A 49 7.81 18.86 2.44
CA LEU A 49 6.40 18.58 2.72
C LEU A 49 5.76 17.75 1.60
N LEU A 50 6.00 18.12 0.35
CA LEU A 50 5.46 17.40 -0.82
C LEU A 50 6.03 15.99 -0.94
N THR A 51 7.33 15.81 -0.68
CA THR A 51 7.96 14.48 -0.62
C THR A 51 7.29 13.59 0.41
N VAL A 52 7.10 14.11 1.63
CA VAL A 52 6.47 13.36 2.72
C VAL A 52 5.03 13.03 2.37
N PHE A 53 4.26 14.00 1.86
CA PHE A 53 2.88 13.80 1.45
C PHE A 53 2.75 12.75 0.35
N TYR A 54 3.41 12.92 -0.79
CA TYR A 54 3.28 12.02 -1.93
C TYR A 54 3.81 10.61 -1.63
N SER A 55 4.89 10.48 -0.86
CA SER A 55 5.37 9.16 -0.43
C SER A 55 4.31 8.49 0.44
N SER A 56 3.79 9.18 1.44
CA SER A 56 2.78 8.65 2.36
C SER A 56 1.46 8.30 1.64
N PHE A 57 1.04 9.16 0.71
CA PHE A 57 -0.18 8.98 -0.06
C PHE A 57 -0.05 7.80 -1.03
N LEU A 58 1.11 7.63 -1.68
CA LEU A 58 1.41 6.45 -2.49
C LEU A 58 1.28 5.15 -1.67
N PHE A 59 1.85 5.11 -0.46
CA PHE A 59 1.72 3.94 0.41
C PHE A 59 0.29 3.74 0.93
N SER A 60 -0.50 4.80 1.13
CA SER A 60 -1.91 4.67 1.49
C SER A 60 -2.73 3.95 0.42
N HIS A 61 -2.51 4.24 -0.87
CA HIS A 61 -3.13 3.48 -1.96
C HIS A 61 -2.68 2.01 -1.97
N LEU A 62 -1.40 1.75 -1.73
CA LEU A 62 -0.88 0.39 -1.65
C LEU A 62 -1.48 -0.42 -0.48
N LEU A 63 -1.77 0.24 0.65
CA LEU A 63 -2.38 -0.37 1.83
C LEU A 63 -3.86 -0.77 1.63
N ILE A 64 -4.54 -0.20 0.63
CA ILE A 64 -5.92 -0.52 0.26
C ILE A 64 -6.03 -1.33 -1.04
N ASP A 65 -4.91 -1.90 -1.50
CA ASP A 65 -4.76 -2.68 -2.74
C ASP A 65 -5.11 -1.90 -4.04
N GLU A 66 -5.04 -0.57 -4.03
CA GLU A 66 -5.31 0.29 -5.20
C GLU A 66 -4.04 0.58 -6.01
N ILE A 67 -3.49 -0.48 -6.61
CA ILE A 67 -2.20 -0.41 -7.34
C ILE A 67 -2.31 0.45 -8.60
N GLN A 68 -3.47 0.49 -9.28
CA GLN A 68 -3.61 1.28 -10.51
C GLN A 68 -3.66 2.78 -10.21
N GLU A 69 -4.34 3.14 -9.13
CA GLU A 69 -4.44 4.50 -8.61
C GLU A 69 -3.08 4.98 -8.13
N ALA A 70 -2.33 4.13 -7.41
CA ALA A 70 -0.94 4.41 -7.04
C ALA A 70 -0.05 4.66 -8.27
N ARG A 71 -0.25 3.94 -9.37
CA ARG A 71 0.46 4.18 -10.64
C ARG A 71 0.04 5.49 -11.30
N ALA A 72 -1.25 5.79 -11.32
CA ALA A 72 -1.75 7.05 -11.85
C ALA A 72 -1.18 8.24 -11.07
N LEU A 73 -1.05 8.13 -9.74
CA LEU A 73 -0.45 9.14 -8.88
C LEU A 73 0.98 9.49 -9.33
N THR A 74 1.80 8.50 -9.70
CA THR A 74 3.19 8.77 -10.16
C THR A 74 3.27 9.65 -11.41
N GLN A 75 2.20 9.72 -12.20
CA GLN A 75 2.11 10.61 -13.37
C GLN A 75 1.69 12.03 -13.00
N ARG A 76 1.04 12.20 -11.84
CA ARG A 76 0.62 13.50 -11.30
C ARG A 76 1.74 14.20 -10.52
N ILE A 77 2.68 13.43 -9.96
CA ILE A 77 3.82 13.98 -9.24
C ILE A 77 4.74 14.75 -10.22
N PRO A 78 5.21 15.97 -9.87
CA PRO A 78 6.13 16.74 -10.70
C PRO A 78 7.42 15.98 -10.99
N SER A 79 7.84 15.99 -12.27
CA SER A 79 9.10 15.38 -12.69
C SER A 79 10.33 15.98 -11.98
N THR A 80 10.27 17.27 -11.64
CA THR A 80 11.31 17.97 -10.87
C THR A 80 11.45 17.38 -9.46
N LEU A 81 10.34 17.06 -8.79
CA LEU A 81 10.36 16.44 -7.47
C LEU A 81 10.91 15.00 -7.56
N ILE A 82 10.46 14.24 -8.56
CA ILE A 82 10.95 12.87 -8.79
C ILE A 82 12.45 12.86 -9.04
N GLN A 83 13.00 13.80 -9.80
CA GLN A 83 14.44 13.81 -10.11
C GLN A 83 15.30 14.25 -8.93
N ASN A 84 14.80 15.18 -8.11
CA ASN A 84 15.58 15.78 -7.03
C ASN A 84 15.50 14.98 -5.72
N ASP A 85 14.42 14.22 -5.49
CA ASP A 85 14.20 13.55 -4.22
C ASP A 85 14.36 12.01 -4.29
N PRO A 86 15.38 11.44 -3.62
CA PRO A 86 15.62 9.99 -3.64
C PRO A 86 14.52 9.18 -2.94
N VAL A 87 13.77 9.76 -1.99
CA VAL A 87 12.71 9.09 -1.24
C VAL A 87 11.50 8.83 -2.13
N ILE A 88 11.13 9.80 -2.97
CA ILE A 88 10.09 9.63 -3.98
C ILE A 88 10.50 8.59 -5.02
N GLN A 89 11.74 8.66 -5.51
CA GLN A 89 12.27 7.65 -6.47
C GLN A 89 12.20 6.24 -5.88
N HIS A 90 12.58 6.10 -4.62
CA HIS A 90 12.57 4.82 -3.91
C HIS A 90 11.14 4.31 -3.69
N SER A 91 10.21 5.18 -3.32
CA SER A 91 8.77 4.86 -3.19
C SER A 91 8.18 4.36 -4.53
N ILE A 92 8.51 5.04 -5.64
CA ILE A 92 8.11 4.61 -6.99
C ILE A 92 8.77 3.27 -7.38
N ALA A 93 10.01 3.04 -6.95
CA ALA A 93 10.70 1.76 -7.19
C ALA A 93 10.01 0.58 -6.47
N VAL A 94 9.51 0.80 -5.24
CA VAL A 94 8.69 -0.16 -4.50
C VAL A 94 7.39 -0.47 -5.24
N LEU A 95 6.65 0.56 -5.68
CA LEU A 95 5.44 0.36 -6.48
C LEU A 95 5.73 -0.47 -7.75
N ARG A 96 6.84 -0.19 -8.43
CA ARG A 96 7.25 -0.93 -9.63
C ARG A 96 7.57 -2.39 -9.32
N SER A 97 8.24 -2.71 -8.21
CA SER A 97 8.54 -4.10 -7.86
C SER A 97 7.27 -4.88 -7.50
N ILE A 98 6.33 -4.25 -6.81
CA ILE A 98 5.00 -4.83 -6.52
C ILE A 98 4.25 -5.13 -7.81
N TYR A 99 4.17 -4.16 -8.73
CA TYR A 99 3.48 -4.35 -10.01
C TYR A 99 4.10 -5.47 -10.87
N GLN A 100 5.41 -5.68 -10.75
CA GLN A 100 6.14 -6.77 -11.42
C GLN A 100 6.10 -8.10 -10.66
N ASN A 101 5.39 -8.18 -9.53
CA ASN A 101 5.33 -9.34 -8.62
C ASN A 101 6.72 -9.80 -8.15
N LYS A 102 7.67 -8.87 -7.97
CA LYS A 102 9.04 -9.17 -7.50
C LYS A 102 9.13 -9.06 -5.99
N TYR A 103 8.62 -10.05 -5.27
CA TYR A 103 8.53 -10.09 -3.80
C TYR A 103 9.88 -9.81 -3.11
N SER A 104 10.91 -10.59 -3.43
CA SER A 104 12.25 -10.40 -2.84
C SER A 104 12.79 -8.97 -3.03
N LYS A 105 12.61 -8.42 -4.23
CA LYS A 105 13.01 -7.04 -4.52
C LYS A 105 12.17 -6.02 -3.72
N THR A 106 10.87 -6.24 -3.59
CA THR A 106 10.00 -5.38 -2.79
C THR A 106 10.47 -5.33 -1.34
N TYR A 107 10.71 -6.46 -0.69
CA TYR A 107 11.20 -6.49 0.69
C TYR A 107 12.60 -5.88 0.83
N ALA A 108 13.48 -6.11 -0.13
CA ALA A 108 14.80 -5.48 -0.14
C ALA A 108 14.72 -3.95 -0.23
N LEU A 109 13.78 -3.41 -1.02
CA LEU A 109 13.56 -1.96 -1.10
C LEU A 109 12.91 -1.41 0.17
N LEU A 110 11.91 -2.09 0.73
CA LEU A 110 11.23 -1.68 1.96
C LEU A 110 12.18 -1.63 3.17
N ARG A 111 13.06 -2.64 3.30
CA ARG A 111 13.92 -2.83 4.48
C ARG A 111 15.36 -2.35 4.29
N GLY A 112 15.76 -2.01 3.06
CA GLY A 112 17.16 -1.75 2.70
C GLY A 112 17.69 -0.36 3.08
N GLN A 113 16.85 0.67 3.11
CA GLN A 113 17.26 2.05 3.39
C GLN A 113 16.41 2.64 4.53
N PRO A 114 17.01 3.40 5.48
CA PRO A 114 16.23 4.12 6.48
C PRO A 114 15.37 5.18 5.80
N TRP A 115 14.05 5.05 5.98
CA TRP A 115 13.09 6.03 5.51
C TRP A 115 13.08 7.26 6.41
N PRO A 116 12.90 8.47 5.86
CA PRO A 116 12.79 9.67 6.68
C PRO A 116 11.50 9.64 7.51
N LYS A 117 11.54 10.23 8.70
CA LYS A 117 10.31 10.51 9.45
C LYS A 117 9.55 11.65 8.77
N PRO A 118 8.22 11.56 8.62
CA PRO A 118 7.32 10.54 9.18
C PRO A 118 6.94 9.38 8.21
N VAL A 119 7.58 9.28 7.03
CA VAL A 119 7.27 8.27 6.01
C VAL A 119 7.55 6.84 6.50
N ASP A 120 8.55 6.68 7.36
CA ASP A 120 8.92 5.39 7.97
C ASP A 120 7.75 4.66 8.64
N ILE A 121 6.86 5.38 9.32
CA ILE A 121 5.68 4.83 10.01
C ILE A 121 4.77 4.11 9.01
N VAL A 122 4.48 4.75 7.87
CA VAL A 122 3.58 4.18 6.84
C VAL A 122 4.26 3.03 6.12
N VAL A 123 5.57 3.12 5.88
CA VAL A 123 6.33 2.06 5.24
C VAL A 123 6.38 0.80 6.11
N GLN A 124 6.62 0.94 7.42
CA GLN A 124 6.60 -0.20 8.35
C GLN A 124 5.22 -0.84 8.42
N ARG A 125 4.17 -0.02 8.45
CA ARG A 125 2.78 -0.49 8.37
C ARG A 125 2.53 -1.26 7.07
N PHE A 126 3.04 -0.77 5.94
CA PHE A 126 2.93 -1.45 4.66
C PHE A 126 3.74 -2.74 4.58
N ASP A 127 4.96 -2.80 5.13
CA ASP A 127 5.75 -4.03 5.19
C ASP A 127 5.01 -5.14 5.96
N ALA A 128 4.43 -4.80 7.11
CA ALA A 128 3.61 -5.74 7.89
C ALA A 128 2.38 -6.21 7.11
N TYR A 129 1.64 -5.27 6.50
CA TYR A 129 0.47 -5.56 5.69
C TYR A 129 0.80 -6.44 4.47
N TYR A 130 1.85 -6.11 3.73
CA TYR A 130 2.28 -6.84 2.53
C TYR A 130 2.77 -8.25 2.86
N THR A 131 3.52 -8.40 3.96
CA THR A 131 3.95 -9.71 4.47
C THR A 131 2.75 -10.58 4.84
N GLU A 132 1.79 -10.04 5.58
CA GLU A 132 0.59 -10.77 6.00
C GLU A 132 -0.31 -11.12 4.82
N ASN A 133 -0.52 -10.18 3.90
CA ASN A 133 -1.30 -10.44 2.69
C ASN A 133 -0.64 -11.53 1.83
N SER A 134 0.68 -11.49 1.67
CA SER A 134 1.45 -12.51 0.94
C SER A 134 1.32 -13.88 1.61
N PHE A 135 1.48 -13.94 2.94
CA PHE A 135 1.30 -15.17 3.71
C PHE A 135 -0.08 -15.79 3.53
N ARG A 136 -1.14 -14.99 3.66
CA ARG A 136 -2.52 -15.42 3.44
C ARG A 136 -2.76 -15.89 2.01
N ASN A 137 -2.18 -15.20 1.02
CA ASN A 137 -2.36 -15.53 -0.39
C ASN A 137 -1.71 -16.89 -0.72
N ILE A 138 -0.46 -17.11 -0.29
CA ILE A 138 0.24 -18.38 -0.48
C ILE A 138 -0.51 -19.52 0.22
N SER A 139 -1.00 -19.25 1.44
CA SER A 139 -1.75 -20.22 2.24
C SER A 139 -3.05 -20.68 1.61
N ARG A 140 -3.61 -19.88 0.68
CA ARG A 140 -4.84 -20.21 -0.04
C ARG A 140 -4.59 -20.89 -1.39
N ILE A 141 -3.51 -20.50 -2.07
CA ILE A 141 -3.27 -20.92 -3.47
C ILE A 141 -2.46 -22.21 -3.53
N TYR A 142 -1.53 -22.42 -2.60
CA TYR A 142 -0.61 -23.55 -2.65
C TYR A 142 -1.03 -24.65 -1.69
N GLU A 143 -1.24 -25.85 -2.23
CA GLU A 143 -1.38 -27.08 -1.44
C GLU A 143 -0.01 -27.53 -0.87
N SER A 144 1.05 -27.30 -1.63
CA SER A 144 2.43 -27.51 -1.18
C SER A 144 3.37 -26.48 -1.81
N ILE A 145 4.39 -26.07 -1.06
CA ILE A 145 5.38 -25.08 -1.50
C ILE A 145 6.79 -25.41 -1.00
N ARG A 146 7.78 -25.17 -1.85
CA ARG A 146 9.19 -25.34 -1.48
C ARG A 146 9.66 -24.24 -0.52
N PRO A 147 10.57 -24.52 0.41
CA PRO A 147 11.14 -23.52 1.31
C PRO A 147 11.70 -22.28 0.60
N GLU A 148 12.36 -22.47 -0.54
CA GLU A 148 12.97 -21.38 -1.32
C GLU A 148 11.89 -20.41 -1.83
N ALA A 149 10.81 -20.97 -2.39
CA ALA A 149 9.70 -20.17 -2.90
C ALA A 149 8.96 -19.47 -1.75
N ALA A 150 8.71 -20.17 -0.64
CA ALA A 150 8.09 -19.58 0.54
C ALA A 150 8.93 -18.41 1.10
N ALA A 151 10.25 -18.60 1.20
CA ALA A 151 11.17 -17.56 1.64
C ALA A 151 11.14 -16.34 0.71
N GLU A 152 11.11 -16.55 -0.62
CA GLU A 152 11.04 -15.47 -1.60
C GLU A 152 9.74 -14.66 -1.47
N TYR A 153 8.58 -15.32 -1.39
CA TYR A 153 7.29 -14.63 -1.30
C TYR A 153 7.08 -13.90 0.02
N LEU A 154 7.68 -14.38 1.11
CA LEU A 154 7.56 -13.78 2.45
C LEU A 154 8.70 -12.81 2.78
N GLY A 155 9.71 -12.70 1.91
CA GLY A 155 10.88 -11.86 2.16
C GLY A 155 11.71 -12.34 3.36
N LEU A 156 11.72 -13.65 3.59
CA LEU A 156 12.48 -14.29 4.66
C LEU A 156 13.77 -14.88 4.09
N GLN A 157 14.76 -15.07 4.95
CA GLN A 157 15.99 -15.77 4.58
C GLN A 157 15.76 -17.28 4.66
N LYS A 158 16.42 -18.05 3.78
CA LYS A 158 16.46 -19.51 3.88
C LYS A 158 17.41 -19.90 5.01
N ASN A 159 16.94 -19.80 6.25
CA ASN A 159 17.67 -20.23 7.44
C ASN A 159 16.88 -21.30 8.21
N ALA A 160 17.50 -21.90 9.22
CA ALA A 160 16.86 -22.92 10.06
C ALA A 160 15.62 -22.37 10.79
N GLU A 161 15.55 -21.07 11.01
CA GLU A 161 14.43 -20.39 11.68
C GLU A 161 13.18 -20.26 10.78
N LEU A 162 13.32 -20.41 9.46
CA LEU A 162 12.20 -20.35 8.52
C LEU A 162 11.16 -21.43 8.83
N ILE A 163 11.61 -22.66 9.05
CA ILE A 163 10.71 -23.79 9.36
C ILE A 163 9.98 -23.53 10.66
N ASP A 164 10.70 -23.18 11.74
CA ASP A 164 10.10 -22.88 13.03
C ASP A 164 9.10 -21.71 12.95
N THR A 165 9.43 -20.65 12.21
CA THR A 165 8.55 -19.48 12.02
C THR A 165 7.27 -19.85 11.28
N LEU A 166 7.35 -20.64 10.21
CA LEU A 166 6.18 -21.02 9.40
C LEU A 166 5.31 -22.06 10.11
N VAL A 167 5.92 -23.01 10.82
CA VAL A 167 5.20 -23.99 11.64
C VAL A 167 4.47 -23.31 12.79
N LYS A 168 5.09 -22.33 13.47
CA LYS A 168 4.41 -21.50 14.47
C LYS A 168 3.22 -20.72 13.93
N ARG A 169 3.24 -20.37 12.64
CA ARG A 169 2.13 -19.71 11.94
C ARG A 169 1.08 -20.70 11.40
N GLY A 170 1.21 -21.99 11.71
CA GLY A 170 0.21 -23.01 11.39
C GLY A 170 0.45 -23.76 10.08
N TRP A 171 1.61 -23.62 9.43
CA TRP A 171 1.96 -24.46 8.29
C TRP A 171 2.52 -25.81 8.75
N GLU A 172 2.32 -26.86 7.96
CA GLU A 172 2.91 -28.17 8.24
C GLU A 172 4.20 -28.36 7.47
N TRP A 173 5.19 -28.99 8.09
CA TRP A 173 6.46 -29.35 7.45
C TRP A 173 6.48 -30.84 7.13
N ASP A 174 6.63 -31.18 5.85
CA ASP A 174 6.80 -32.55 5.36
C ASP A 174 8.30 -32.81 5.17
N SER A 175 8.93 -33.47 6.15
CA SER A 175 10.38 -33.76 6.13
C SER A 175 10.78 -34.74 5.04
N ASP A 176 9.88 -35.60 4.60
CA ASP A 176 10.18 -36.64 3.60
C ASP A 176 10.24 -36.06 2.19
N LYS A 177 9.45 -35.00 1.94
CA LYS A 177 9.38 -34.31 0.65
C LYS A 177 10.10 -32.97 0.62
N GLU A 178 10.57 -32.49 1.78
CA GLU A 178 11.14 -31.15 1.98
C GLU A 178 10.19 -30.03 1.49
N LEU A 179 8.91 -30.13 1.83
CA LEU A 179 7.86 -29.19 1.43
C LEU A 179 7.07 -28.67 2.62
N PHE A 180 6.66 -27.40 2.54
CA PHE A 180 5.59 -26.90 3.40
C PHE A 180 4.23 -27.26 2.82
N ARG A 181 3.27 -27.53 3.70
CA ARG A 181 1.85 -27.53 3.39
C ARG A 181 1.22 -26.32 4.06
N PRO A 182 0.98 -25.24 3.29
CA PRO A 182 0.33 -24.06 3.82
C PRO A 182 -1.09 -24.37 4.28
N HIS A 183 -1.48 -23.77 5.41
CA HIS A 183 -2.84 -23.84 5.91
C HIS A 183 -3.35 -22.42 6.15
N VAL A 184 -4.62 -22.16 5.85
CA VAL A 184 -5.25 -20.89 6.18
C VAL A 184 -5.60 -20.96 7.67
N PRO A 185 -5.04 -20.09 8.54
CA PRO A 185 -5.48 -20.05 9.92
C PRO A 185 -6.98 -19.71 9.97
N ASP A 186 -7.78 -20.55 10.64
CA ASP A 186 -9.25 -20.49 10.65
C ASP A 186 -9.86 -19.16 11.18
N GLU A 187 -9.06 -18.27 11.77
CA GLU A 187 -9.57 -17.09 12.48
C GLU A 187 -10.17 -15.99 11.59
N HIS A 188 -9.95 -15.99 10.26
CA HIS A 188 -10.34 -14.85 9.40
C HIS A 188 -11.11 -15.20 8.12
N VAL A 189 -11.93 -16.25 8.11
CA VAL A 189 -12.89 -16.50 7.01
C VAL A 189 -14.08 -15.51 7.04
N LYS A 190 -14.22 -14.66 8.07
CA LYS A 190 -15.32 -13.68 8.19
C LYS A 190 -14.91 -12.22 7.91
N SER A 191 -14.34 -11.92 6.75
CA SER A 191 -14.43 -10.54 6.21
C SER A 191 -14.29 -10.51 4.69
N GLY A 192 -15.12 -11.31 4.01
CA GLY A 192 -15.43 -11.11 2.59
C GLY A 192 -16.63 -10.19 2.45
N LYS A 193 -16.55 -8.92 2.89
CA LYS A 193 -17.51 -7.92 2.40
C LYS A 193 -17.08 -7.55 0.99
N SER A 194 -17.72 -8.20 0.02
CA SER A 194 -17.72 -7.83 -1.39
C SER A 194 -17.77 -6.30 -1.51
N ARG A 195 -16.74 -5.69 -2.10
CA ARG A 195 -16.81 -4.32 -2.61
C ARG A 195 -17.99 -4.29 -3.57
N GLN A 196 -19.07 -3.60 -3.20
CA GLN A 196 -20.18 -3.36 -4.12
C GLN A 196 -19.63 -2.60 -5.34
N PRO A 197 -19.91 -3.03 -6.57
CA PRO A 197 -19.45 -2.29 -7.74
C PRO A 197 -20.06 -0.89 -7.74
N LEU A 198 -19.22 0.13 -7.93
CA LEU A 198 -19.62 1.51 -8.26
C LEU A 198 -20.39 1.49 -9.59
N GLY A 199 -21.69 1.25 -9.52
CA GLY A 199 -22.58 1.10 -10.68
C GLY A 199 -23.96 1.73 -10.49
N GLN A 200 -24.14 2.60 -9.50
CA GLN A 200 -25.39 3.34 -9.30
C GLN A 200 -25.16 4.86 -9.29
N ILE A 201 -24.68 5.40 -10.41
CA ILE A 201 -24.89 6.81 -10.74
C ILE A 201 -25.53 6.87 -12.12
N SER A 202 -26.83 6.52 -12.19
CA SER A 202 -27.68 6.79 -13.36
C SER A 202 -29.15 6.54 -13.01
N ARG A 203 -29.82 7.52 -12.37
CA ARG A 203 -31.23 7.88 -12.65
C ARG A 203 -31.72 9.06 -11.80
N ILE A 204 -31.40 10.28 -12.20
CA ILE A 204 -32.28 11.43 -11.93
C ILE A 204 -32.42 12.21 -13.23
N VAL A 205 -33.25 11.68 -14.13
CA VAL A 205 -33.82 12.46 -15.23
C VAL A 205 -35.29 12.08 -15.34
N GLY A 206 -36.14 13.09 -15.18
CA GLY A 206 -37.53 13.08 -15.63
C GLY A 206 -38.56 12.90 -14.53
N LEU A 207 -39.15 14.01 -14.06
CA LEU A 207 -40.59 14.19 -13.87
C LEU A 207 -40.88 15.67 -13.52
N VAL A 208 -40.75 16.54 -14.52
CA VAL A 208 -41.53 17.78 -14.62
C VAL A 208 -42.20 17.76 -15.98
N SER A 209 -43.40 17.19 -16.03
CA SER A 209 -44.44 17.56 -17.00
C SER A 209 -45.55 18.13 -16.13
N VAL A 210 -45.74 19.45 -16.10
CA VAL A 210 -46.64 20.17 -17.02
C VAL A 210 -47.92 19.37 -17.23
N GLN A 211 -48.95 19.70 -16.47
CA GLN A 211 -50.33 19.63 -16.93
C GLN A 211 -50.99 20.97 -16.60
N GLY A 212 -51.27 21.72 -17.66
CA GLY A 212 -52.31 22.73 -17.64
C GLY A 212 -53.66 22.07 -17.87
N SER A 213 -54.67 22.59 -17.18
CA SER A 213 -56.07 22.68 -17.59
C SER A 213 -56.70 23.79 -16.78
#